data_AF-A0A5Q4GJL5-F1
#
_entry.id   AF-A0A5Q4GJL5-F1
#
_cell.length_a   1.000
_cell.length_b   1.000
_cell.length_c   1.000
_cell.angle_alpha   90.00
_cell.angle_beta   90.00
_cell.angle_gamma   90.00
#
_symmetry.space_group_name_H-M   'P 1'
#
loop_
_entity.id
_entity.type
_entity.pdbx_description
1 polymer ?
#
loop_
_entity_poly.entity_id
_entity_poly.type
_entity_poly.pdbx_seq_one_letter_code
_entity_poly.pdbx_strand_id
1 'polypeptide(L)' 'MGRSVRSELFQADEVCIVHAIQRCVRKAFLAGRDDRTGIDYSFRREWIRRRMEALASVFGIDVLTYAIMS' A
#
# COMPACT_ATOMS: atom_id res chain seq x y z
N MET A 1 -14.88 -10.93 14.88
CA MET A 1 -13.46 -11.16 15.16
C MET A 1 -12.68 -9.92 14.71
N GLY A 2 -12.03 -9.21 15.62
CA GLY A 2 -11.20 -8.05 15.27
C GLY A 2 -9.85 -8.48 14.68
N ARG A 3 -9.13 -7.57 14.02
CA ARG A 3 -7.71 -7.80 13.72
C ARG A 3 -6.93 -7.89 15.04
N SER A 4 -6.02 -8.85 15.14
CA SER A 4 -5.07 -8.94 16.26
C SER A 4 -4.28 -7.64 16.39
N VAL A 5 -3.89 -7.29 17.62
CA VAL A 5 -3.12 -6.07 17.85
C VAL A 5 -1.71 -6.23 17.30
N ARG A 6 -1.11 -5.14 16.83
CA ARG A 6 0.22 -5.17 16.19
C ARG A 6 1.31 -5.75 17.11
N SER A 7 1.21 -5.48 18.41
CA SER A 7 2.14 -5.98 19.44
C SER A 7 2.04 -7.49 19.70
N GLU A 8 0.94 -8.14 19.31
CA GLU A 8 0.82 -9.60 19.36
C GLU A 8 1.43 -10.28 18.13
N LEU A 9 1.61 -9.53 17.05
CA LEU A 9 2.12 -10.05 15.77
C LEU A 9 3.63 -9.87 15.63
N PHE A 10 4.20 -8.84 16.24
CA PHE A 10 5.60 -8.44 16.04
C PHE A 10 6.27 -8.05 17.35
N GLN A 11 7.50 -8.52 17.54
CA GLN A 11 8.43 -8.01 18.55
C GLN A 11 9.17 -6.79 17.97
N ALA A 12 9.36 -5.75 18.77
CA ALA A 12 9.90 -4.48 18.30
C ALA A 12 11.42 -4.50 18.07
N ASP A 13 12.10 -5.46 18.69
CA ASP A 13 13.54 -5.68 18.68
C ASP A 13 14.00 -6.71 17.66
N GLU A 14 13.06 -7.33 16.93
CA GLU A 14 13.36 -8.35 15.92
C GLU A 14 13.07 -7.86 14.50
N VAL A 15 13.83 -8.39 13.54
CA VAL A 15 13.53 -8.18 12.11
C VAL A 15 12.28 -8.98 11.74
N CYS A 16 11.30 -8.31 11.14
CA CYS A 16 10.08 -8.95 10.68
C CYS A 16 9.84 -8.68 9.19
N ILE A 17 9.38 -9.72 8.48
CA ILE A 17 8.92 -9.63 7.10
C ILE A 17 7.39 -9.70 7.10
N VAL A 18 6.75 -8.68 6.54
CA VAL A 18 5.28 -8.56 6.54
C VAL A 18 4.74 -8.35 5.12
N HIS A 19 3.55 -8.90 4.87
CA HIS A 19 2.75 -8.55 3.71
C HIS A 19 1.67 -7.54 4.13
N ALA A 20 1.89 -6.27 3.80
CA ALA A 20 0.94 -5.20 4.06
C ALA A 20 0.01 -4.97 2.86
N ILE A 21 -1.30 -4.82 3.11
CA ILE A 21 -2.31 -4.56 2.08
C ILE A 21 -3.17 -3.38 2.52
N GLN A 22 -3.32 -2.41 1.62
CA GLN A 22 -4.27 -1.31 1.78
C GLN A 22 -5.24 -1.29 0.60
N ARG A 23 -6.52 -1.12 0.90
CA ARG A 23 -7.58 -0.95 -0.10
C ARG A 23 -8.18 0.44 0.02
N CYS A 24 -8.52 1.02 -1.12
CA CYS A 24 -9.28 2.25 -1.14
C CYS A 24 -10.73 1.95 -0.79
N VAL A 25 -11.31 2.77 0.09
CA VAL A 25 -12.74 2.73 0.40
C VAL A 25 -13.48 3.77 -0.43
N ARG A 26 -14.81 3.65 -0.49
CA ARG A 26 -15.70 4.63 -1.14
C ARG A 26 -15.44 4.86 -2.65
N LYS A 27 -14.86 3.87 -3.35
CA LYS A 27 -14.59 3.94 -4.79
C LYS A 27 -13.76 5.16 -5.21
N ALA A 28 -12.72 5.48 -4.44
CA ALA A 28 -11.83 6.61 -4.77
C ALA A 28 -10.96 6.37 -6.03
N PHE A 29 -10.98 5.17 -6.63
CA PHE A 29 -10.23 4.77 -7.85
C PHE A 29 -8.85 5.43 -7.95
N LEU A 30 -7.90 4.96 -7.14
CA LEU A 30 -6.56 5.54 -7.11
C LEU A 30 -5.76 5.29 -8.39
N ALA A 31 -6.05 4.22 -9.12
CA ALA A 31 -5.40 3.84 -10.37
C ALA A 31 -6.39 3.07 -11.25
N GLY A 32 -6.08 2.96 -12.55
CA GLY A 32 -6.94 2.29 -13.52
C GLY A 32 -8.11 3.15 -13.97
N ARG A 33 -9.00 2.54 -14.77
CA ARG A 33 -10.17 3.22 -15.33
C ARG A 33 -11.36 3.07 -14.40
N ASP A 34 -12.01 4.17 -14.07
CA ASP A 34 -13.29 4.15 -13.38
C ASP A 34 -14.41 3.86 -14.40
N ASP A 35 -15.01 2.67 -14.34
CA ASP A 35 -16.06 2.26 -15.29
C ASP A 35 -17.30 3.14 -15.26
N ARG A 36 -17.56 3.86 -14.15
CA ARG A 36 -18.74 4.72 -14.02
C ARG A 36 -18.55 6.09 -14.64
N THR A 37 -17.35 6.66 -14.53
CA THR A 37 -17.02 7.99 -15.05
C THR A 37 -16.24 7.95 -16.36
N GLY A 38 -15.67 6.80 -16.71
CA GLY A 38 -14.81 6.59 -17.87
C GLY A 38 -13.39 7.15 -17.72
N ILE A 39 -13.08 7.83 -16.61
CA ILE A 39 -11.80 8.51 -16.37
C ILE A 39 -10.70 7.48 -16.07
N ASP A 40 -9.55 7.62 -16.73
CA ASP A 40 -8.37 6.79 -16.50
C ASP A 40 -7.39 7.47 -15.52
N TYR A 41 -7.15 6.81 -14.39
CA TYR A 41 -6.22 7.22 -13.34
C TYR A 41 -4.92 6.42 -13.36
N SER A 42 -4.65 5.61 -14.40
CA SER A 42 -3.46 4.75 -14.49
C SER A 42 -2.13 5.50 -14.33
N PHE A 43 -2.07 6.77 -14.71
CA PHE A 43 -0.88 7.63 -14.50
C PHE A 43 -0.47 7.76 -13.03
N ARG A 44 -1.42 7.60 -12.09
CA ARG A 44 -1.15 7.69 -10.65
C ARG A 44 -0.41 6.48 -10.09
N ARG A 45 -0.34 5.36 -10.82
CA ARG A 45 0.43 4.16 -10.40
C ARG A 45 1.88 4.52 -10.08
N GLU A 46 2.47 5.33 -10.95
CA GLU A 46 3.84 5.81 -10.79
C GLU A 46 3.98 6.72 -9.57
N TRP A 47 3.00 7.57 -9.30
CA TRP A 47 3.01 8.45 -8.13
C TRP A 47 2.93 7.65 -6.83
N ILE A 48 2.09 6.61 -6.80
CA ILE A 48 1.96 5.71 -5.66
C ILE A 48 3.29 4.97 -5.42
N ARG A 49 3.91 4.44 -6.47
CA ARG A 49 5.22 3.78 -6.40
C ARG A 49 6.28 4.70 -5.80
N ARG A 50 6.47 5.89 -6.38
CA ARG A 50 7.45 6.89 -5.90
C ARG A 50 7.19 7.31 -4.46
N ARG A 51 5.92 7.46 -4.07
CA ARG A 51 5.55 7.82 -2.69
C ARG A 51 5.90 6.70 -1.71
N MET A 52 5.65 5.44 -2.08
CA MET A 52 6.00 4.27 -1.29
C MET A 52 7.51 4.13 -1.11
N GLU A 53 8.29 4.27 -2.18
CA GLU A 53 9.77 4.25 -2.15
C GLU A 53 10.32 5.36 -1.24
N ALA A 54 9.79 6.58 -1.35
CA ALA A 54 10.20 7.70 -0.51
C ALA A 54 9.91 7.46 0.98
N LEU A 55 8.74 6.89 1.31
CA LEU A 55 8.40 6.57 2.69
C LEU A 55 9.29 5.45 3.25
N ALA A 56 9.51 4.40 2.46
CA ALA A 56 10.38 3.29 2.84
C ALA A 56 11.80 3.77 3.18
N SER A 57 12.34 4.68 2.37
CA SER A 57 13.65 5.30 2.63
C SER A 57 13.68 6.09 3.94
N VAL A 58 12.63 6.85 4.26
CA VAL A 58 12.56 7.64 5.50
C VAL A 58 12.40 6.78 6.75
N PHE A 59 11.66 5.66 6.65
CA PHE A 59 11.38 4.77 7.77
C PHE A 59 12.36 3.61 7.93
N GLY A 60 13.37 3.49 7.05
CA GLY A 60 14.32 2.39 7.09
C GLY A 60 13.66 1.03 6.82
N ILE A 61 12.72 0.98 5.88
CA ILE A 61 11.98 -0.23 5.52
C ILE A 61 12.47 -0.73 4.15
N ASP A 62 12.80 -2.02 4.06
CA ASP A 62 13.07 -2.67 2.78
C ASP A 62 11.78 -3.12 2.09
N VAL A 63 11.52 -2.59 0.88
CA VAL A 63 10.38 -3.01 0.05
C VAL A 63 10.81 -4.19 -0.82
N LEU A 64 10.51 -5.41 -0.37
CA LEU A 64 10.87 -6.63 -1.09
C LEU A 64 10.07 -6.80 -2.40
N THR A 65 8.79 -6.45 -2.37
CA THR A 65 7.88 -6.53 -3.53
C THR A 65 6.67 -5.64 -3.31
N TYR A 66 5.98 -5.28 -4.38
CA TYR A 66 4.75 -4.50 -4.32
C TYR A 66 3.81 -4.82 -5.49
N ALA A 67 2.52 -4.58 -5.28
CA ALA A 67 1.51 -4.61 -6.33
C ALA A 67 0.59 -3.39 -6.16
N ILE A 68 0.30 -2.71 -7.26
CA ILE A 68 -0.68 -1.62 -7.31
C ILE A 68 -1.86 -2.12 -8.15
N MET A 69 -3.04 -2.20 -7.53
CA MET A 69 -4.27 -2.68 -8.18
C MET A 69 -5.27 -1.52 -8.35
N SER A 70 -6.17 -1.67 -9.33
CA SER A 70 -7.29 -0.77 -9.60
C SER A 70 -8.60 -1.35 -9.07
#